data_AF-A0A6A0GU27-F1
#
_entry.id   AF-A0A6A0GU27-F1
#
_cell.length_a   1.000
_cell.length_b   1.000
_cell.length_c   1.000
_cell.angle_alpha   90.00
_cell.angle_beta   90.00
_cell.angle_gamma   90.00
#
_symmetry.space_group_name_H-M   'P 1'
#
loop_
_entity.id
_entity.type
_entity.pdbx_description
1 polymer ?
#
loop_
_entity_poly.entity_id
_entity_poly.type
_entity_poly.pdbx_seq_one_letter_code
_entity_poly.pdbx_strand_id
1 'polypeptide(L)'
;MMVVSIIREAVAIEQEFLTEALPCALIGMNCDLMKQYIEFVADHLLVELKCEKIYRVENPFDFMEMISMPGKTNFFERRVGEYQ
;
A
#
# COMPACT_ATOMS: atom_id res chain seq x y z
N MET A 1 -12.77 19.61 0.89
CA MET A 1 -11.85 20.02 -0.20
C MET A 1 -11.90 18.99 -1.30
N MET A 2 -11.81 19.40 -2.57
CA MET A 2 -11.90 18.51 -3.75
C MET A 2 -10.84 17.40 -3.75
N VAL A 3 -9.62 17.69 -3.31
CA VAL A 3 -8.51 16.71 -3.25
C VAL A 3 -8.81 15.58 -2.28
N VAL A 4 -9.38 15.91 -1.11
CA VAL A 4 -9.74 14.94 -0.07
C VAL A 4 -10.81 13.96 -0.56
N SER A 5 -11.82 14.44 -1.30
CA SER A 5 -12.84 13.55 -1.86
C SER A 5 -12.27 12.62 -2.92
N ILE A 6 -11.39 13.11 -3.78
CA ILE A 6 -10.73 12.29 -4.82
C ILE A 6 -9.89 11.19 -4.17
N ILE A 7 -9.10 11.53 -3.14
CA ILE A 7 -8.27 10.53 -2.44
C ILE A 7 -9.15 9.50 -1.72
N ARG A 8 -10.25 9.91 -1.09
CA ARG A 8 -11.19 8.97 -0.48
C ARG A 8 -11.83 8.02 -1.48
N GLU A 9 -12.23 8.53 -2.63
CA GLU A 9 -12.81 7.72 -3.71
C GLU A 9 -11.78 6.73 -4.27
N ALA A 10 -10.56 7.17 -4.51
CA ALA A 10 -9.46 6.31 -4.95
C ALA A 10 -9.16 5.20 -3.93
N VAL A 11 -9.13 5.51 -2.63
CA VAL A 11 -8.94 4.51 -1.57
C VAL A 11 -10.06 3.47 -1.59
N ALA A 12 -11.32 3.90 -1.72
CA ALA A 12 -12.44 2.97 -1.76
C ALA A 12 -12.36 2.02 -2.97
N ILE A 13 -12.05 2.56 -4.16
CA ILE A 13 -11.88 1.78 -5.39
C ILE A 13 -10.73 0.78 -5.24
N GLU A 14 -9.58 1.18 -4.69
CA GLU A 14 -8.44 0.28 -4.50
C GLU A 14 -8.75 -0.82 -3.48
N GLN A 15 -9.45 -0.50 -2.39
CA GLN A 15 -9.85 -1.51 -1.40
C GLN A 15 -10.85 -2.53 -2.00
N GLU A 16 -11.77 -2.08 -2.85
CA GLU A 16 -12.70 -2.95 -3.59
C GLU A 16 -11.94 -3.79 -4.62
N PHE A 17 -11.15 -3.15 -5.47
CA PHE A 17 -10.32 -3.82 -6.48
C PHE A 17 -9.44 -4.89 -5.85
N LEU A 18 -8.78 -4.60 -4.73
CA LEU A 18 -7.90 -5.55 -4.07
C LEU A 18 -8.69 -6.72 -3.47
N THR A 19 -9.92 -6.48 -3.00
CA THR A 19 -10.83 -7.52 -2.49
C THR A 19 -11.34 -8.41 -3.63
N GLU A 20 -11.61 -7.84 -4.81
CA GLU A 20 -12.09 -8.58 -5.98
C GLU A 20 -10.96 -9.30 -6.75
N ALA A 21 -9.81 -8.64 -6.90
CA ALA A 21 -8.65 -9.14 -7.65
C ALA A 21 -7.83 -10.17 -6.88
N LEU A 22 -7.89 -10.15 -5.54
CA LEU A 22 -7.31 -11.18 -4.67
C LEU A 22 -8.42 -11.96 -3.95
N PRO A 23 -9.15 -12.85 -4.65
CA PRO A 23 -10.21 -13.66 -4.05
C PRO A 23 -9.70 -14.71 -3.05
N CYS A 24 -8.38 -14.89 -2.95
CA CYS A 24 -7.75 -15.76 -1.97
C CYS A 24 -7.02 -14.93 -0.93
N ALA A 25 -7.28 -15.22 0.35
CA ALA A 25 -6.37 -14.88 1.43
C ALA A 25 -5.00 -15.52 1.10
N LEU A 26 -4.08 -14.72 0.57
CA LEU A 26 -2.70 -15.13 0.37
C LEU A 26 -2.17 -15.53 1.75
N ILE A 27 -1.65 -16.75 1.86
CA ILE A 27 -1.02 -17.24 3.10
C ILE A 27 0.10 -16.25 3.45
N GLY A 28 -0.13 -15.39 4.45
CA GLY A 28 0.81 -14.37 4.91
C GLY A 28 0.54 -12.92 4.45
N MET A 29 -0.48 -12.65 3.64
CA MET A 29 -0.90 -11.27 3.29
C MET A 29 -2.42 -11.15 3.45
N ASN A 30 -2.85 -10.64 4.61
CA ASN A 30 -4.26 -10.42 4.91
C ASN A 30 -4.76 -9.20 4.14
N CYS A 31 -5.91 -9.30 3.47
CA CYS A 31 -6.60 -8.16 2.84
C CYS A 31 -6.73 -6.97 3.80
N ASP A 32 -6.90 -7.22 5.10
CA ASP A 32 -6.99 -6.18 6.11
C ASP A 32 -5.69 -5.37 6.26
N LEU A 33 -4.53 -6.04 6.20
CA LEU A 33 -3.22 -5.36 6.26
C LEU A 33 -3.01 -4.53 4.99
N MET A 34 -3.44 -5.03 3.83
CA MET A 34 -3.32 -4.24 2.60
C MET A 34 -4.25 -3.03 2.59
N LYS A 35 -5.47 -3.14 3.14
CA LYS A 35 -6.37 -1.99 3.33
C LYS A 35 -5.74 -0.92 4.23
N GLN A 36 -5.15 -1.34 5.35
CA GLN A 36 -4.44 -0.43 6.26
C GLN A 36 -3.22 0.21 5.57
N TYR A 37 -2.51 -0.51 4.70
CA TYR A 37 -1.40 0.05 3.92
C TYR A 37 -1.87 1.09 2.90
N ILE A 38 -2.97 0.85 2.18
CA ILE A 38 -3.57 1.82 1.25
C ILE A 38 -3.94 3.11 2.01
N GLU A 39 -4.52 2.99 3.20
CA GLU A 39 -4.86 4.12 4.06
C GLU A 39 -3.61 4.88 4.55
N PHE A 40 -2.53 4.17 4.89
CA PHE A 40 -1.25 4.78 5.26
C PHE A 40 -0.66 5.62 4.11
N VAL A 41 -0.67 5.07 2.88
CA VAL A 41 -0.20 5.77 1.68
C VAL A 41 -1.08 6.98 1.36
N ALA A 42 -2.40 6.87 1.51
CA ALA A 42 -3.33 7.97 1.29
C ALA A 42 -3.06 9.14 2.23
N ASP A 43 -2.78 8.87 3.50
CA ASP A 43 -2.40 9.89 4.47
C ASP A 43 -1.06 10.55 4.15
N HIS A 44 -0.08 9.79 3.64
CA HIS A 44 1.19 10.35 3.19
C HIS A 44 0.98 11.32 2.02
N LEU A 45 0.19 10.90 1.02
CA LEU A 45 -0.16 11.73 -0.14
C LEU A 45 -0.88 13.01 0.27
N LEU A 46 -1.81 12.93 1.23
CA LEU A 46 -2.51 14.08 1.77
C LEU A 46 -1.55 15.08 2.43
N VAL A 47 -0.59 14.60 3.22
CA VAL A 47 0.42 15.45 3.87
C VAL A 47 1.30 16.14 2.83
N GLU A 48 1.77 15.42 1.80
CA GLU A 48 2.54 16.01 0.70
C GLU A 48 1.76 17.11 -0.04
N LEU A 49 0.45 16.93 -0.17
CA LEU A 49 -0.48 17.91 -0.75
C LEU A 49 -0.92 19.01 0.25
N LYS A 50 -0.27 19.11 1.42
CA LYS A 50 -0.57 20.06 2.50
C LYS A 50 -2.02 19.97 3.02
N CYS A 51 -2.61 18.79 2.94
CA CYS A 51 -3.91 18.47 3.52
C CYS A 51 -3.73 17.79 4.88
N GLU A 52 -4.78 17.80 5.70
CA GLU A 52 -4.79 17.06 6.96
C GLU A 52 -4.94 15.56 6.71
N LYS A 53 -4.29 14.76 7.56
CA LYS A 53 -4.44 13.30 7.61
C LYS A 53 -5.86 12.91 7.98
N ILE A 54 -6.38 11.90 7.30
CA ILE A 54 -7.76 11.43 7.44
C ILE A 54 -7.82 10.08 8.16
N TYR A 55 -6.94 9.15 7.81
CA TYR A 55 -7.01 7.76 8.28
C TYR A 55 -6.19 7.54 9.54
N ARG A 56 -5.05 8.23 9.66
CA ARG A 56 -4.11 8.22 10.79
C ARG A 56 -3.67 6.82 11.19
N VAL A 57 -3.48 5.96 10.20
CA VAL A 57 -3.01 4.59 10.39
C VAL A 57 -1.49 4.50 10.24
N GLU A 58 -0.91 3.51 10.89
CA GLU A 58 0.52 3.18 10.76
C GLU A 58 0.74 2.13 9.67
N ASN A 59 1.95 2.10 9.11
CA ASN A 59 2.32 1.12 8.09
C ASN A 59 2.27 -0.31 8.67
N PRO A 60 1.41 -1.21 8.17
CA PRO A 60 1.28 -2.57 8.68
C PRO A 60 2.40 -3.53 8.21
N PHE A 61 3.29 -3.06 7.34
CA PHE A 61 4.36 -3.86 6.74
C PHE A 61 5.74 -3.39 7.18
N ASP A 62 6.20 -3.85 8.35
CA ASP A 62 7.54 -3.57 8.90
C ASP A 62 8.67 -4.02 7.95
N PHE A 63 8.41 -5.03 7.11
CA PHE A 63 9.38 -5.50 6.13
C PHE A 63 9.63 -4.50 5.00
N MET A 64 8.72 -3.56 4.71
CA MET A 64 8.92 -2.54 3.69
C MET A 64 10.04 -1.55 4.08
N GLU A 65 10.21 -1.27 5.37
CA GLU A 65 11.34 -0.46 5.85
C GLU A 65 12.69 -1.16 5.64
N MET A 66 12.72 -2.49 5.72
CA MET A 66 13.93 -3.28 5.46
C MET A 66 14.36 -3.28 3.99
N ILE A 67 13.45 -3.06 3.04
CA ILE A 67 13.75 -2.95 1.59
C ILE A 67 14.27 -1.55 1.22
N SER A 68 13.98 -0.54 2.05
CA SER A 68 14.51 0.82 1.91
C SER A 68 15.98 0.93 2.35
N MET A 69 16.54 -0.10 2.99
CA MET A 69 17.97 -0.16 3.27
C MET A 69 18.77 -0.28 1.95
N PRO A 70 19.68 0.64 1.65
CA PRO A 70 20.48 0.56 0.44
C PRO A 70 21.35 -0.70 0.48
N GLY A 71 21.07 -1.65 -0.42
CA GLY A 71 21.89 -2.86 -0.61
C GLY A 71 21.18 -4.21 -0.62
N LYS A 72 19.85 -4.30 -0.47
CA LYS A 72 19.12 -5.56 -0.70
C LYS A 72 18.15 -5.41 -1.87
N THR A 73 18.44 -6.15 -2.93
CA THR A 73 17.75 -6.18 -4.22
C THR A 73 16.22 -6.17 -4.05
N ASN A 74 15.56 -5.22 -4.70
CA ASN A 74 14.12 -5.07 -4.71
C ASN A 74 13.49 -6.38 -5.25
N PHE A 75 12.53 -6.96 -4.53
CA PHE A 75 11.89 -8.22 -4.93
C PHE A 75 11.24 -8.12 -6.33
N PHE A 76 10.85 -6.91 -6.73
CA PHE A 76 10.33 -6.55 -8.06
C PHE A 76 11.39 -6.36 -9.15
N GLU A 77 12.67 -6.24 -8.80
CA GLU A 77 13.79 -6.14 -9.76
C GLU A 77 14.39 -7.51 -10.11
N ARG A 78 13.89 -8.60 -9.52
CA ARG A 78 14.22 -9.95 -10.02
C ARG A 78 13.63 -10.12 -11.42
N ARG A 79 14.42 -9.81 -12.44
CA ARG A 79 14.19 -10.31 -13.80
C ARG A 79 14.01 -11.82 -13.69
N VAL A 80 12.89 -12.30 -14.24
CA VAL A 80 12.58 -13.71 -14.46
C VAL A 80 13.77 -14.34 -15.21
N GLY A 81 14.71 -14.95 -14.49
CA GLY A 81 15.98 -15.37 -15.09
C GLY A 81 16.89 -16.28 -14.26
N GLU A 82 16.58 -16.55 -12.99
CA GLU A 82 17.38 -17.49 -12.18
C GLU A 82 16.46 -18.52 -11.50
N TYR A 83 15.95 -19.43 -12.32
CA TYR A 83 15.77 -20.82 -11.92
C TYR A 83 16.40 -21.67 -13.03
N GLN A 84 17.68 -21.95 -12.87
CA GLN A 84 18.31 -23.13 -13.45
C GLN A 84 19.16 -23.79 -12.36
#